data_AF-A0A3M0KFP3-F1
#
_entry.id   AF-A0A3M0KFP3-F1
#
_cell.length_a   1.000
_cell.length_b   1.000
_cell.length_c   1.000
_cell.angle_alpha   90.00
_cell.angle_beta   90.00
_cell.angle_gamma   90.00
#
_symmetry.space_group_name_H-M   'P 1'
#
loop_
_entity.id
_entity.type
_entity.pdbx_description
1 polymer ?
#
loop_
_entity_poly.entity_id
_entity_poly.type
_entity_poly.pdbx_seq_one_letter_code
_entity_poly.pdbx_strand_id
1 'polypeptide(L)'
;MAVAEIVFSEDINTKNPDLVPCTPVMWRKLVRLRPQEYSSALAIMKQDETEETVLNIAKKLRTYADAMHGPTHARIAALETQVQRLADKIEENHKKLKQDILQISAVQVRASGTTRKRSLDREGKGIPQAKLWSFLRDCRKNIKR
;
A
#
# COMPACT_ATOMS: atom_id res chain seq x y z
N MET A 1 10.59 -4.82 -33.60
CA MET A 1 12.06 -4.81 -33.67
C MET A 1 12.54 -6.08 -33.01
N ALA A 2 13.04 -7.03 -33.82
CA ALA A 2 13.43 -8.35 -33.32
C ALA A 2 14.75 -8.23 -32.56
N VAL A 3 14.94 -9.03 -31.50
CA VAL A 3 16.19 -9.04 -30.71
C VAL A 3 17.44 -9.21 -31.59
N ALA A 4 17.30 -9.89 -32.72
CA ALA A 4 18.35 -10.07 -33.72
C ALA A 4 18.80 -8.74 -34.38
N GLU A 5 17.91 -7.80 -34.66
CA GLU A 5 18.27 -6.53 -35.31
C GLU A 5 19.13 -5.62 -34.40
N ILE A 6 18.91 -5.71 -33.08
CA ILE A 6 19.56 -4.85 -32.07
C ILE A 6 20.93 -5.41 -31.66
N VAL A 7 21.08 -6.73 -31.65
CA VAL A 7 22.29 -7.41 -31.19
C VAL A 7 23.32 -7.59 -32.31
N PHE A 8 22.89 -7.86 -33.55
CA PHE A 8 23.76 -8.25 -34.67
C PHE A 8 24.05 -7.14 -35.68
N SER A 9 23.74 -5.89 -35.36
CA SER A 9 23.69 -4.76 -36.31
C SER A 9 24.97 -4.47 -37.12
N GLU A 10 26.11 -5.08 -36.78
CA GLU A 10 27.40 -4.87 -37.46
C GLU A 10 27.96 -6.12 -38.17
N ASP A 11 27.38 -7.31 -38.01
CA ASP A 11 27.95 -8.56 -38.57
C ASP A 11 26.87 -9.54 -39.07
N ILE A 12 25.96 -9.04 -39.90
CA ILE A 12 25.04 -9.86 -40.71
C ILE A 12 25.77 -10.44 -41.93
N ASN A 13 26.90 -11.11 -41.70
CA ASN A 13 27.42 -12.05 -42.69
C ASN A 13 26.37 -13.16 -42.90
N THR A 14 26.35 -13.79 -44.08
CA THR A 14 25.40 -14.83 -44.55
C THR A 14 25.29 -16.10 -43.67
N LYS A 15 25.92 -16.09 -42.49
CA LYS A 15 25.87 -17.16 -41.50
C LYS A 15 24.57 -17.09 -40.70
N ASN A 16 24.04 -18.26 -40.35
CA ASN A 16 22.87 -18.36 -39.50
C ASN A 16 23.14 -17.66 -38.14
N PRO A 17 22.38 -16.62 -37.77
CA PRO A 17 22.59 -15.84 -36.55
C PRO A 17 22.47 -16.68 -35.27
N ASP A 18 21.74 -17.79 -35.31
CA ASP A 18 21.55 -18.69 -34.17
C ASP A 18 22.82 -19.45 -33.78
N LEU A 19 23.76 -19.61 -34.72
CA LEU A 19 24.99 -20.38 -34.56
C LEU A 19 26.21 -19.50 -34.27
N VAL A 20 26.02 -18.18 -34.23
CA VAL A 20 27.10 -17.23 -33.93
C VAL A 20 27.43 -17.32 -32.44
N PRO A 21 28.71 -17.50 -32.07
CA PRO A 21 29.14 -17.39 -30.68
C PRO A 21 28.86 -15.99 -30.13
N CYS A 22 28.41 -15.92 -28.88
CA CYS A 22 27.98 -14.64 -28.32
C CYS A 22 29.19 -13.79 -27.90
N THR A 23 29.45 -12.69 -28.62
CA THR A 23 30.61 -11.84 -28.34
C THR A 23 30.45 -11.01 -27.05
N PRO A 24 31.57 -10.55 -26.43
CA PRO A 24 31.50 -9.64 -25.27
C PRO A 24 30.72 -8.34 -25.50
N VAL A 25 30.64 -7.87 -26.76
CA VAL A 25 29.84 -6.70 -27.14
C VAL A 25 28.34 -7.03 -27.12
N MET A 26 27.96 -8.19 -27.68
CA MET A 26 26.57 -8.67 -27.66
C MET A 26 26.07 -8.89 -26.23
N TRP A 27 26.91 -9.43 -25.34
CA TRP A 27 26.60 -9.58 -23.91
C TRP A 27 26.28 -8.25 -23.23
N ARG A 28 27.08 -7.21 -23.47
CA ARG A 28 26.83 -5.86 -22.91
C ARG A 28 25.51 -5.28 -23.39
N LYS A 29 25.14 -5.52 -24.67
CA LYS A 29 23.83 -5.10 -25.20
C LYS A 29 22.69 -5.87 -24.55
N LEU A 30 22.80 -7.20 -24.41
CA LEU A 30 21.78 -8.03 -23.76
C LEU A 30 21.50 -7.62 -22.31
N VAL A 31 22.56 -7.34 -21.53
CA VAL A 31 22.43 -6.85 -20.15
C VAL A 31 21.71 -5.50 -20.09
N ARG A 32 21.94 -4.61 -21.06
CA ARG A 32 21.31 -3.27 -21.12
C ARG A 32 19.86 -3.29 -21.61
N LEU A 33 19.47 -4.28 -22.40
CA LEU A 33 18.13 -4.36 -23.01
C LEU A 33 17.08 -4.98 -22.09
N ARG A 34 17.48 -5.56 -20.95
CA ARG A 34 16.56 -6.29 -20.07
C ARG A 34 16.22 -5.50 -18.80
N PRO A 35 15.01 -5.72 -18.24
CA PRO A 35 14.64 -5.18 -16.94
C PRO A 35 15.69 -5.53 -15.88
N GLN A 36 15.92 -4.62 -14.93
CA GLN A 36 16.99 -4.73 -13.94
C GLN A 36 16.94 -6.07 -13.17
N GLU A 37 15.76 -6.66 -13.03
CA GLU A 37 15.52 -7.93 -12.36
C GLU A 37 16.24 -9.12 -13.04
N TYR A 38 16.57 -9.02 -14.33
CA TYR A 38 17.28 -10.05 -15.09
C TYR A 38 18.80 -9.85 -15.10
N SER A 39 19.30 -8.72 -14.59
CA SER A 39 20.72 -8.37 -14.64
C SER A 39 21.62 -9.34 -13.86
N SER A 40 21.15 -9.82 -12.72
CA SER A 40 21.85 -10.79 -11.86
C SER A 40 21.88 -12.19 -12.49
N ALA A 41 20.77 -12.64 -13.07
CA ALA A 41 20.73 -13.92 -13.79
C ALA A 41 21.67 -13.92 -15.01
N LEU A 42 21.69 -12.83 -15.77
CA LEU A 42 22.60 -12.66 -16.91
C LEU A 42 24.08 -12.60 -16.50
N ALA A 43 24.40 -12.01 -15.34
CA ALA A 43 25.77 -11.98 -14.81
C ALA A 43 26.27 -13.40 -14.47
N ILE A 44 25.41 -14.24 -13.89
CA ILE A 44 25.71 -15.65 -13.60
C ILE A 44 25.89 -16.44 -14.90
N MET A 45 25.00 -16.25 -15.89
CA MET A 45 25.10 -16.92 -17.19
C MET A 45 26.35 -16.53 -17.97
N LYS A 46 26.83 -15.29 -17.84
CA LYS A 46 28.08 -14.83 -18.47
C LYS A 46 29.31 -15.51 -17.87
N GLN A 47 29.30 -15.86 -16.58
CA GLN A 47 30.46 -16.47 -15.92
C GLN A 47 30.72 -17.92 -16.39
N ASP A 48 29.71 -18.58 -16.96
CA ASP A 48 29.75 -19.96 -17.48
C ASP A 48 30.29 -20.02 -18.94
N GLU A 49 31.27 -19.15 -19.25
CA GLU A 49 31.85 -18.88 -20.57
C GLU A 49 32.53 -20.13 -21.19
N THR A 50 31.70 -21.04 -21.72
CA THR A 50 32.03 -21.84 -22.89
C THR A 50 31.45 -21.12 -24.12
N GLU A 51 32.00 -21.33 -25.32
CA GLU A 51 31.60 -20.72 -26.60
C GLU A 51 30.11 -20.99 -26.97
N GLU A 52 29.18 -20.44 -26.19
CA GLU A 52 27.76 -20.68 -26.32
C GLU A 52 27.18 -19.82 -27.44
N THR A 53 26.42 -20.47 -28.31
CA THR A 53 25.75 -19.82 -29.42
C THR A 53 24.57 -18.98 -28.93
N VAL A 54 24.19 -17.99 -29.73
CA VAL A 54 23.05 -17.10 -29.43
C VAL A 54 21.78 -17.88 -29.17
N LEU A 55 21.54 -18.97 -29.91
CA LEU A 55 20.38 -19.84 -29.70
C LEU A 55 20.39 -20.48 -28.31
N ASN A 56 21.55 -20.91 -27.81
CA ASN A 56 21.64 -21.56 -26.51
C ASN A 56 21.34 -20.57 -25.38
N ILE A 57 21.86 -19.35 -25.49
CA ILE A 57 21.58 -18.26 -24.54
C ILE A 57 20.10 -17.90 -24.58
N ALA A 58 19.50 -17.79 -25.77
CA ALA A 58 18.07 -17.53 -25.92
C ALA A 58 17.20 -18.62 -25.26
N LYS A 59 17.59 -19.90 -25.40
CA LYS A 59 16.93 -21.02 -24.73
C LYS A 59 17.04 -20.91 -23.21
N LYS A 60 18.25 -20.70 -22.66
CA LYS A 60 18.45 -20.54 -21.21
C LYS A 60 17.64 -19.37 -20.64
N LEU A 61 17.62 -18.22 -21.33
CA LEU A 61 16.82 -17.07 -20.92
C LEU A 61 15.32 -17.36 -20.95
N ARG A 62 14.84 -18.12 -21.94
CA ARG A 62 13.44 -18.56 -21.99
C ARG A 62 13.12 -19.48 -20.82
N THR A 63 13.95 -20.49 -20.56
CA THR A 63 13.76 -21.39 -19.42
C THR A 63 13.75 -20.64 -18.09
N TYR A 64 14.63 -19.66 -17.91
CA TYR A 64 14.64 -18.81 -16.72
C TYR A 64 13.35 -17.99 -16.60
N ALA A 65 12.93 -17.33 -17.68
CA ALA A 65 11.70 -16.55 -17.69
C ALA A 65 10.47 -17.43 -17.37
N ASP A 66 10.38 -18.61 -17.97
CA ASP A 66 9.31 -19.57 -17.74
C ASP A 66 9.29 -20.07 -16.28
N ALA A 67 10.48 -20.39 -15.72
CA ALA A 67 10.62 -20.80 -14.34
C ALA A 67 10.22 -19.69 -13.34
N MET A 68 10.46 -18.43 -13.67
CA MET A 68 10.09 -17.28 -12.84
C MET A 68 8.61 -16.91 -12.97
N HIS A 69 8.00 -17.15 -14.12
CA HIS A 69 6.64 -16.71 -14.42
C HIS A 69 5.60 -17.36 -13.51
N GLY A 70 5.68 -18.67 -13.28
CA GLY A 70 4.76 -19.43 -12.44
C GLY A 70 4.73 -18.96 -10.98
N PRO A 71 5.88 -18.97 -10.25
CA PRO A 71 5.95 -18.49 -8.88
C PRO A 71 5.53 -17.02 -8.73
N THR A 72 5.85 -16.19 -9.72
CA THR A 72 5.46 -14.77 -9.72
C THR A 72 3.95 -14.62 -9.84
N HIS A 73 3.31 -15.32 -10.79
CA HIS A 73 1.85 -15.32 -10.93
C HIS A 73 1.15 -15.84 -9.67
N ALA A 74 1.67 -16.92 -9.07
CA ALA A 74 1.13 -17.45 -7.83
C ALA A 74 1.20 -16.43 -6.68
N ARG A 75 2.31 -15.70 -6.55
CA ARG A 75 2.45 -14.62 -5.56
C ARG A 75 1.48 -13.47 -5.82
N ILE A 76 1.30 -13.07 -7.07
CA ILE A 76 0.33 -12.03 -7.46
C ILE A 76 -1.09 -12.47 -7.07
N ALA A 77 -1.52 -13.67 -7.48
CA ALA A 77 -2.85 -14.20 -7.16
C ALA A 77 -3.10 -14.33 -5.65
N ALA A 78 -2.08 -14.74 -4.89
CA ALA A 78 -2.17 -14.80 -3.43
C ALA A 78 -2.36 -13.41 -2.80
N LEU A 79 -1.67 -12.39 -3.32
CA LEU A 79 -1.84 -11.00 -2.88
C LEU A 79 -3.21 -10.45 -3.26
N GLU A 80 -3.68 -10.69 -4.48
CA GLU A 80 -5.03 -10.31 -4.92
C GLU A 80 -6.11 -10.87 -3.99
N THR A 81 -5.99 -12.15 -3.63
CA THR A 81 -6.91 -12.81 -2.69
C THR A 81 -6.86 -12.17 -1.30
N GLN A 82 -5.67 -11.82 -0.80
CA GLN A 82 -5.53 -11.16 0.49
C GLN A 82 -6.13 -9.75 0.49
N VAL A 83 -5.92 -8.98 -0.58
CA VAL A 83 -6.49 -7.64 -0.75
C VAL A 83 -8.01 -7.72 -0.81
N GLN A 84 -8.58 -8.67 -1.55
CA GLN A 84 -10.02 -8.86 -1.60
C GLN A 84 -10.60 -9.18 -0.21
N ARG A 85 -9.97 -10.11 0.52
CA ARG A 85 -10.39 -10.45 1.89
C ARG A 85 -10.31 -9.25 2.84
N LEU A 86 -9.33 -8.38 2.66
CA LEU A 86 -9.21 -7.15 3.46
C LEU A 86 -10.33 -6.17 3.12
N ALA A 87 -10.66 -6.01 1.83
CA ALA A 87 -11.76 -5.18 1.38
C ALA A 87 -13.10 -5.64 1.99
N ASP A 88 -13.38 -6.95 1.97
CA ASP A 88 -14.62 -7.51 2.54
C ASP A 88 -14.72 -7.24 4.04
N LYS A 89 -13.60 -7.38 4.79
CA LYS A 89 -13.55 -7.07 6.23
C LYS A 89 -13.78 -5.59 6.51
N ILE A 90 -13.25 -4.70 5.67
CA ILE A 90 -13.47 -3.26 5.81
C ILE A 90 -14.95 -2.94 5.60
N GLU A 91 -15.60 -3.57 4.61
CA GLU A 91 -17.03 -3.39 4.36
C GLU A 91 -17.89 -3.91 5.53
N GLU A 92 -17.57 -5.08 6.08
CA GLU A 92 -18.26 -5.62 7.25
C GLU A 92 -18.11 -4.70 8.47
N ASN A 93 -16.89 -4.24 8.75
CA ASN A 93 -16.64 -3.30 9.84
C ASN A 93 -17.40 -1.98 9.65
N HIS A 94 -17.50 -1.48 8.41
CA HIS A 94 -18.26 -0.28 8.10
C HIS A 94 -19.76 -0.47 8.40
N LYS A 95 -20.34 -1.61 8.01
CA LYS A 95 -21.75 -1.95 8.31
C LYS A 95 -21.99 -2.03 9.81
N LYS A 96 -21.10 -2.70 10.55
CA LYS A 96 -21.19 -2.83 12.01
C LYS A 96 -21.08 -1.48 12.72
N LEU A 97 -20.09 -0.67 12.34
CA LEU A 97 -19.91 0.68 12.91
C LEU A 97 -21.14 1.57 12.68
N LYS A 98 -21.75 1.50 11.49
CA LYS A 98 -22.99 2.22 11.19
C LYS A 98 -24.13 1.79 12.12
N GLN A 99 -24.26 0.49 12.39
CA GLN A 99 -25.28 -0.04 13.30
C GLN A 99 -25.03 0.42 14.75
N ASP A 100 -23.77 0.38 15.22
CA ASP A 100 -23.41 0.81 16.57
C ASP A 100 -23.71 2.30 16.80
N ILE A 101 -23.41 3.16 15.81
CA ILE A 101 -23.72 4.60 15.85
C ILE A 101 -25.24 4.85 15.96
N LEU A 102 -26.05 4.08 15.22
CA LEU A 102 -27.51 4.18 15.29
C LEU A 102 -28.04 3.78 16.66
N GLN A 103 -27.51 2.71 17.26
CA GLN A 103 -27.89 2.29 18.61
C GLN A 103 -27.54 3.34 19.67
N ILE A 104 -26.32 3.89 19.63
CA ILE A 104 -25.89 4.95 20.54
C ILE A 104 -26.82 6.17 20.42
N SER A 105 -27.13 6.58 19.19
CA SER A 105 -28.04 7.70 18.93
C SER A 105 -29.44 7.44 19.49
N ALA A 106 -29.97 6.22 19.33
CA ALA A 106 -31.27 5.83 19.87
C ALA A 106 -31.30 5.79 21.43
N VAL A 107 -30.19 5.42 22.06
CA VAL A 107 -30.04 5.46 23.53
C VAL A 107 -30.00 6.91 24.02
N GLN A 108 -29.27 7.79 23.33
CA GLN A 108 -29.16 9.20 23.70
C GLN A 108 -30.50 9.96 23.58
N VAL A 109 -31.32 9.65 22.56
CA VAL A 109 -32.68 10.20 22.43
C VAL A 109 -33.57 9.73 23.59
N ARG A 110 -33.50 8.47 24.01
CA ARG A 110 -34.25 7.96 25.17
C ARG A 110 -33.80 8.59 26.48
N ALA A 111 -32.49 8.76 26.69
CA ALA A 111 -31.96 9.45 27.86
C ALA A 111 -32.41 10.92 27.91
N SER A 112 -32.43 11.60 26.76
CA SER A 112 -32.92 12.99 26.65
C SER A 112 -34.44 13.10 26.90
N GLY A 113 -35.23 12.10 26.50
CA GLY A 113 -36.67 12.03 26.78
C GLY A 113 -37.01 11.89 28.27
N THR A 114 -36.17 11.17 29.03
CA THR A 114 -36.35 11.02 30.49
C THR A 114 -35.90 12.23 31.31
N THR A 115 -35.20 13.21 30.71
CA THR A 115 -34.83 14.49 31.37
C THR A 115 -35.81 15.62 31.03
N ARG A 116 -37.00 15.33 30.50
CA ARG A 116 -38.05 16.34 30.25
C ARG A 116 -39.28 16.12 31.12
N LYS A 117 -39.15 16.45 32.41
CA LYS A 117 -40.14 17.10 33.31
C LYS A 117 -39.79 16.85 34.78
N ARG A 118 -38.85 17.64 35.30
CA ARG A 118 -39.10 18.30 36.59
C ARG A 118 -39.06 19.78 36.31
N SER A 119 -40.23 20.36 36.10
CA SER A 119 -40.45 21.79 36.31
C SER A 119 -39.89 22.11 37.69
N LEU A 120 -38.77 22.81 37.73
CA LEU A 120 -38.31 23.50 38.93
C LEU A 120 -39.29 24.66 39.16
N ASP A 121 -40.44 24.33 39.74
CA ASP A 121 -41.21 25.27 40.53
C ASP A 121 -40.43 25.50 41.83
N ARG A 122 -39.32 26.22 41.69
CA ARG A 122 -38.61 26.80 42.82
C ARG A 122 -38.57 28.28 42.54
N GLU A 123 -39.51 28.95 43.16
CA GLU A 123 -39.54 30.37 43.49
C GLU A 123 -38.12 30.97 43.56
N GLY A 124 -37.66 31.44 42.41
CA GLY A 124 -36.32 31.95 42.21
C GLY A 124 -36.23 33.39 42.68
N LYS A 125 -36.31 33.63 43.99
CA LYS A 125 -35.82 34.90 44.56
C LYS A 125 -34.29 34.87 44.48
N GLY A 126 -33.76 35.22 43.31
CA GLY A 126 -32.34 35.41 43.10
C GLY A 126 -31.78 36.37 44.15
N ILE A 127 -30.59 36.08 44.66
CA ILE A 127 -29.87 36.98 45.56
C ILE A 127 -29.69 38.30 44.79
N PRO A 128 -30.22 39.44 45.29
CA PRO A 128 -30.08 40.71 44.60
C PRO A 128 -28.60 40.98 44.36
N GLN A 129 -28.23 41.31 43.12
CA GLN A 129 -26.84 41.47 42.66
C GLN A 129 -25.99 42.35 43.60
N ALA A 130 -26.63 43.28 44.32
CA ALA A 130 -26.03 44.09 45.39
C ALA A 130 -25.42 43.26 46.55
N LYS A 131 -26.06 42.17 46.99
CA LYS A 131 -25.54 41.30 48.06
C LYS A 131 -24.35 40.46 47.61
N LEU A 132 -24.28 40.09 46.33
CA LEU A 132 -23.16 39.34 45.77
C LEU A 132 -21.89 40.19 45.74
N TRP A 133 -22.01 41.47 45.37
CA TRP A 133 -20.87 42.40 45.34
C TRP A 133 -20.30 42.69 46.73
N SER A 134 -21.13 42.78 47.77
CA SER A 134 -20.65 42.94 49.16
C SER A 134 -19.86 41.72 49.62
N PHE A 135 -20.37 40.51 49.36
CA PHE A 135 -19.73 39.25 49.76
C PHE A 135 -18.34 39.07 49.12
N LEU A 136 -18.22 39.37 47.82
CA LEU A 136 -16.94 39.30 47.11
C LEU A 136 -15.93 40.35 47.62
N ARG A 137 -16.41 41.52 48.06
CA ARG A 137 -15.56 42.57 48.62
C ARG A 137 -14.98 42.17 49.98
N ASP A 138 -15.79 41.52 50.83
CA ASP A 138 -15.35 41.03 52.13
C ASP A 138 -14.41 39.83 52.02
N CYS A 139 -14.67 38.89 51.10
CA CYS A 139 -13.73 37.80 50.81
C CYS A 139 -12.37 38.33 50.33
N ARG A 140 -12.35 39.39 49.51
CA ARG A 140 -11.10 39.99 49.02
C ARG A 140 -10.30 40.69 50.12
N LYS A 141 -10.95 41.23 51.15
CA LYS A 141 -10.28 41.87 52.30
C LYS A 141 -9.66 40.84 53.26
N ASN A 142 -10.22 39.64 53.37
CA ASN A 142 -9.71 38.58 54.23
C ASN A 142 -8.50 37.81 53.67
N ILE A 143 -8.07 38.08 52.43
CA ILE A 143 -6.91 37.42 51.79
C ILE A 143 -5.64 38.30 51.86
N LYS A 144 -5.73 39.52 52.44
CA LYS A 144 -4.60 40.47 52.54
C LYS A 144 -4.14 40.75 53.98
N ARG A 145 -4.18 39.74 54.85
CA ARG A 145 -3.57 39.81 56.19
C ARG A 145 -2.64 38.64 56.41
#